data_AF-A0A0K0D941-F1
#
_entry.id   AF-A0A0K0D941-F1
#
_cell.length_a   1.000
_cell.length_b   1.000
_cell.length_c   1.000
_cell.angle_alpha   90.00
_cell.angle_beta   90.00
_cell.angle_gamma   90.00
#
_symmetry.space_group_name_H-M   'P 1'
#
loop_
_entity.id
_entity.type
_entity.pdbx_description
1 polymer ?
#
loop_
_entity_poly.entity_id
_entity_poly.type
_entity_poly.pdbx_seq_one_letter_code
_entity_poly.pdbx_strand_id
1 'polypeptide(L)'
;MKKKEADLAKWENEIGSKEQAFKSAEEHAVKAREKLNAVAQGMTTDDSGNAISAEEQITGYRSKLKEIAAEDELKSITYDEEAHLKSRETLVNFQQDVHQMQIKLNVLHQKNPRIHFTYKDPFPGFNRDDVRGCIAILFRIKDPKYALALEIAAGSFVSFHLLFDSL
;
A
#
# COMPACT_ATOMS: atom_id res chain seq x y z
N MET A 1 -74.32 -17.65 -65.17
CA MET A 1 -74.52 -17.12 -63.81
C MET A 1 -73.56 -17.77 -62.81
N LYS A 2 -73.60 -19.10 -62.59
CA LYS A 2 -72.78 -19.80 -61.57
C LYS A 2 -71.26 -19.61 -61.63
N LYS A 3 -70.66 -19.44 -62.83
CA LYS A 3 -69.19 -19.26 -62.96
C LYS A 3 -68.71 -17.89 -62.44
N LYS A 4 -69.48 -16.83 -62.70
CA LYS A 4 -69.14 -15.46 -62.27
C LYS A 4 -69.23 -15.29 -60.75
N GLU A 5 -70.19 -15.97 -60.09
CA GLU A 5 -70.31 -15.96 -58.63
C GLU A 5 -69.17 -16.72 -57.94
N ALA A 6 -68.75 -17.86 -58.50
CA ALA A 6 -67.61 -18.61 -57.98
C ALA A 6 -66.29 -17.84 -58.14
N ASP A 7 -66.12 -17.13 -59.25
CA ASP A 7 -64.99 -16.24 -59.43
C ASP A 7 -65.04 -15.10 -58.40
N LEU A 8 -66.18 -14.41 -58.24
CA LEU A 8 -66.34 -13.31 -57.26
C LEU A 8 -65.98 -13.72 -55.83
N ALA A 9 -66.46 -14.87 -55.36
CA ALA A 9 -66.14 -15.39 -54.04
C ALA A 9 -64.64 -15.74 -53.87
N LYS A 10 -63.98 -16.15 -54.95
CA LYS A 10 -62.54 -16.41 -54.95
C LYS A 10 -61.73 -15.11 -54.86
N TRP A 11 -62.14 -14.09 -55.61
CA TRP A 11 -61.55 -12.74 -55.54
C TRP A 11 -61.76 -12.09 -54.17
N GLU A 12 -62.94 -12.24 -53.56
CA GLU A 12 -63.22 -11.74 -52.21
C GLU A 12 -62.33 -12.41 -51.14
N ASN A 13 -62.15 -13.73 -51.21
CA ASN A 13 -61.24 -14.44 -50.30
C ASN A 13 -59.77 -14.05 -50.52
N GLU A 14 -59.34 -13.87 -51.77
CA GLU A 14 -57.98 -13.42 -52.07
C GLU A 14 -57.72 -11.98 -51.61
N ILE A 15 -58.71 -11.09 -51.74
CA ILE A 15 -58.64 -9.71 -51.23
C ILE A 15 -58.56 -9.73 -49.70
N GLY A 16 -59.42 -10.48 -49.01
CA GLY A 16 -59.40 -10.59 -47.55
C GLY A 16 -58.07 -11.15 -47.01
N SER A 17 -57.53 -12.19 -47.65
CA SER A 17 -56.22 -12.76 -47.31
C SER A 17 -55.08 -11.76 -47.51
N LYS A 18 -55.08 -11.03 -48.63
CA LYS A 18 -54.09 -9.98 -48.90
C LYS A 18 -54.21 -8.81 -47.91
N GLU A 19 -55.41 -8.44 -47.51
CA GLU A 19 -55.64 -7.38 -46.53
C GLU A 19 -55.17 -7.77 -45.13
N GLN A 20 -55.38 -9.02 -44.71
CA GLN A 20 -54.80 -9.57 -43.48
C GLN A 20 -53.28 -9.63 -43.52
N ALA A 21 -52.70 -10.06 -44.64
CA ALA A 21 -51.25 -10.06 -44.83
C ALA A 21 -50.68 -8.64 -44.79
N PHE A 22 -51.38 -7.66 -45.36
CA PHE A 22 -50.97 -6.26 -45.33
C PHE A 22 -51.01 -5.68 -43.92
N LYS A 23 -52.10 -5.91 -43.16
CA LYS A 23 -52.21 -5.49 -41.75
C LYS A 23 -51.13 -6.12 -40.88
N SER A 24 -50.85 -7.41 -41.08
CA SER A 24 -49.78 -8.10 -40.35
C SER A 24 -48.39 -7.55 -40.72
N ALA A 25 -48.11 -7.33 -42.00
CA ALA A 25 -46.85 -6.73 -42.45
C ALA A 25 -46.67 -5.30 -41.92
N GLU A 26 -47.75 -4.52 -41.87
CA GLU A 26 -47.77 -3.18 -41.30
C GLU A 26 -47.47 -3.20 -39.80
N GLU A 27 -48.09 -4.09 -39.04
CA GLU A 27 -47.76 -4.30 -37.61
C GLU A 27 -46.29 -4.70 -37.40
N HIS A 28 -45.73 -5.56 -38.26
CA HIS A 28 -44.33 -5.94 -38.20
C HIS A 28 -43.40 -4.77 -38.52
N ALA A 29 -43.75 -3.94 -39.50
CA ALA A 29 -42.99 -2.74 -39.85
C ALA A 29 -43.01 -1.69 -38.74
N VAL A 30 -44.17 -1.49 -38.08
CA VAL A 30 -44.31 -0.61 -36.91
C VAL A 30 -43.44 -1.11 -35.76
N LYS A 31 -43.54 -2.39 -35.39
CA LYS A 31 -42.71 -2.98 -34.32
C LYS A 31 -41.20 -2.92 -34.62
N ALA A 32 -40.81 -3.14 -35.88
CA ALA A 32 -39.40 -3.03 -36.28
C ALA A 32 -38.88 -1.58 -36.15
N ARG A 33 -39.72 -0.60 -36.53
CA ARG A 33 -39.39 0.83 -36.42
C ARG A 33 -39.32 1.30 -34.97
N GLU A 34 -40.20 0.82 -34.11
CA GLU A 34 -40.14 1.07 -32.65
C GLU A 34 -38.85 0.55 -32.04
N LYS A 35 -38.45 -0.69 -32.38
CA LYS A 35 -37.18 -1.28 -31.94
C LYS A 35 -35.96 -0.49 -32.44
N LEU A 36 -35.96 -0.08 -33.72
CA LEU A 36 -34.89 0.76 -34.28
C LEU A 36 -34.80 2.12 -33.59
N ASN A 37 -35.94 2.73 -33.24
CA ASN A 37 -35.96 4.00 -32.50
C ASN A 37 -35.43 3.84 -31.07
N ALA A 38 -35.77 2.76 -30.38
CA ALA A 38 -35.22 2.45 -29.06
C ALA A 38 -33.69 2.27 -29.10
N VAL A 39 -33.18 1.54 -30.09
CA VAL A 39 -31.73 1.36 -30.30
C VAL A 39 -31.06 2.69 -30.67
N ALA A 40 -31.67 3.51 -31.53
CA ALA A 40 -31.14 4.82 -31.92
C ALA A 40 -31.11 5.82 -30.74
N GLN A 41 -32.02 5.66 -29.77
CA GLN A 41 -32.04 6.40 -28.52
C GLN A 41 -31.06 5.85 -27.47
N GLY A 42 -30.28 4.81 -27.79
CA GLY A 42 -29.31 4.22 -26.88
C GLY A 42 -29.94 3.44 -25.72
N MET A 43 -31.20 3.04 -25.85
CA MET A 43 -31.90 2.24 -24.84
C MET A 43 -31.47 0.78 -24.94
N THR A 44 -31.16 0.20 -23.79
CA THR A 44 -30.82 -1.21 -23.60
C THR A 44 -31.70 -1.77 -22.47
N THR A 45 -31.77 -3.08 -22.32
CA THR A 45 -32.48 -3.72 -21.22
C THR A 45 -31.53 -4.05 -20.08
N ASP A 46 -31.96 -3.83 -18.84
CA ASP A 46 -31.27 -4.34 -17.64
C ASP A 46 -31.51 -5.85 -17.44
N ASP A 47 -30.84 -6.45 -16.44
CA ASP A 47 -31.01 -7.86 -16.06
C ASP A 47 -32.43 -8.21 -15.57
N SER A 48 -33.28 -7.19 -15.34
CA SER A 48 -34.69 -7.31 -14.93
C SER A 48 -35.67 -7.04 -16.09
N GLY A 49 -35.18 -6.78 -17.31
CA GLY A 49 -36.00 -6.53 -18.50
C GLY A 49 -36.53 -5.10 -18.64
N ASN A 50 -36.09 -4.15 -17.82
CA ASN A 50 -36.48 -2.74 -17.91
C ASN A 50 -35.61 -2.00 -18.92
N ALA A 51 -36.22 -1.10 -19.71
CA ALA A 51 -35.49 -0.25 -20.63
C ALA A 51 -34.74 0.85 -19.86
N ILE A 52 -33.42 0.84 -19.95
CA ILE A 52 -32.52 1.84 -19.38
C ILE A 52 -31.52 2.33 -20.41
N SER A 53 -30.99 3.53 -20.24
CA SER A 53 -29.99 4.06 -21.17
C SER A 53 -28.67 3.29 -21.04
N ALA A 54 -28.01 3.00 -22.17
CA ALA A 54 -26.68 2.37 -22.18
C ALA A 54 -25.66 3.21 -21.40
N GLU A 55 -25.80 4.53 -21.44
CA GLU A 55 -24.98 5.47 -20.68
C GLU A 55 -25.15 5.28 -19.16
N GLU A 56 -26.38 5.03 -18.70
CA GLU A 56 -26.69 4.80 -17.28
C GLU A 56 -26.12 3.46 -16.80
N GLN A 57 -26.22 2.40 -17.62
CA GLN A 57 -25.58 1.12 -17.33
C GLN A 57 -24.06 1.27 -17.21
N ILE A 58 -23.43 1.89 -18.21
CA ILE A 58 -21.98 2.11 -18.21
C ILE A 58 -21.56 2.91 -16.98
N THR A 59 -22.30 3.97 -16.65
CA THR A 59 -22.01 4.80 -15.47
C THR A 59 -22.13 3.99 -14.17
N GLY A 60 -23.15 3.13 -14.04
CA GLY A 60 -23.34 2.25 -12.90
C GLY A 60 -22.27 1.16 -12.77
N TYR A 61 -21.78 0.59 -13.87
CA TYR A 61 -20.66 -0.35 -13.82
C TYR A 61 -19.34 0.36 -13.48
N ARG A 62 -19.16 1.58 -13.98
CA ARG A 62 -17.97 2.40 -13.71
C ARG A 62 -17.88 2.82 -12.25
N SER A 63 -19.01 3.14 -11.60
CA SER A 63 -19.05 3.44 -10.16
C SER A 63 -18.71 2.22 -9.32
N LYS A 64 -19.30 1.06 -9.62
CA LYS A 64 -18.99 -0.22 -8.95
C LYS A 64 -17.51 -0.58 -9.07
N LEU A 65 -16.91 -0.40 -10.25
CA LEU A 65 -15.47 -0.67 -10.46
C LEU A 65 -14.58 0.28 -9.64
N LYS A 66 -14.96 1.55 -9.51
CA LYS A 66 -14.23 2.51 -8.65
C LYS A 66 -14.32 2.14 -7.18
N GLU A 67 -15.47 1.67 -6.73
CA GLU A 67 -15.69 1.24 -5.34
C GLU A 67 -14.82 0.03 -5.00
N ILE A 68 -14.79 -0.99 -5.87
CA ILE A 68 -13.92 -2.16 -5.72
C ILE A 68 -12.43 -1.76 -5.70
N ALA A 69 -12.01 -0.86 -6.61
CA ALA A 69 -10.63 -0.38 -6.64
C ALA A 69 -10.24 0.36 -5.34
N ALA A 70 -11.14 1.18 -4.79
CA ALA A 70 -10.91 1.86 -3.52
C ALA A 70 -10.85 0.89 -2.33
N GLU A 71 -11.68 -0.15 -2.32
CA GLU A 71 -11.63 -1.20 -1.29
C GLU A 71 -10.32 -1.99 -1.32
N ASP A 72 -9.80 -2.30 -2.51
CA ASP A 72 -8.53 -3.01 -2.66
C ASP A 72 -7.33 -2.12 -2.30
N GLU A 73 -7.38 -0.83 -2.62
CA GLU A 73 -6.42 0.16 -2.10
C GLU A 73 -6.47 0.25 -0.57
N LEU A 74 -7.66 0.25 0.04
CA LEU A 74 -7.82 0.23 1.50
C LEU A 74 -7.27 -1.06 2.13
N LYS A 75 -7.47 -2.23 1.51
CA LYS A 75 -6.89 -3.50 1.99
C LYS A 75 -5.36 -3.49 1.90
N SER A 76 -4.79 -2.82 0.90
CA SER A 76 -3.34 -2.66 0.75
C SER A 76 -2.72 -1.76 1.81
N ILE A 77 -3.52 -0.85 2.39
CA ILE A 77 -3.17 -0.05 3.57
C ILE A 77 -3.57 -0.84 4.82
N THR A 78 -3.05 -2.06 4.95
CA THR A 78 -3.20 -2.89 6.15
C THR A 78 -2.31 -2.29 7.25
N TYR A 79 -2.74 -1.15 7.79
CA TYR A 79 -2.13 -0.51 8.94
C TYR A 79 -2.39 -1.37 10.17
N ASP A 80 -1.36 -2.03 10.66
CA ASP A 80 -1.40 -2.76 11.92
C ASP A 80 -1.12 -1.80 13.08
N GLU A 81 -2.21 -1.32 13.69
CA GLU A 81 -2.16 -0.40 14.83
C GLU A 81 -1.42 -1.02 16.02
N GLU A 82 -1.53 -2.33 16.23
CA GLU A 82 -0.88 -3.03 17.35
C GLU A 82 0.63 -3.09 17.15
N ALA A 83 1.09 -3.40 15.93
CA ALA A 83 2.51 -3.38 15.59
C ALA A 83 3.10 -1.96 15.71
N HIS A 84 2.37 -0.94 15.25
CA HIS A 84 2.80 0.44 15.36
C HIS A 84 2.89 0.91 16.82
N LEU A 85 1.92 0.55 17.65
CA LEU A 85 1.91 0.90 19.08
C LEU A 85 3.06 0.23 19.83
N LYS A 86 3.31 -1.07 19.57
CA LYS A 86 4.47 -1.80 20.12
C LYS A 86 5.79 -1.17 19.68
N SER A 87 5.93 -0.82 18.41
CA SER A 87 7.16 -0.17 17.93
C SER A 87 7.37 1.21 18.56
N ARG A 88 6.30 1.93 18.87
CA ARG A 88 6.40 3.23 19.53
C ARG A 88 6.81 3.07 21.00
N GLU A 89 6.26 2.09 21.70
CA GLU A 89 6.64 1.76 23.07
C GLU A 89 8.10 1.33 23.16
N THR A 90 8.57 0.48 22.24
CA THR A 90 9.98 0.06 22.21
C THR A 90 10.92 1.24 21.95
N LEU A 91 10.56 2.16 21.04
CA LEU A 91 11.34 3.37 20.81
C LEU A 91 11.46 4.23 22.08
N VAL A 92 10.36 4.43 22.81
CA VAL A 92 10.38 5.20 24.06
C VAL A 92 11.27 4.51 25.10
N ASN A 93 11.17 3.19 25.24
CA ASN A 93 12.00 2.42 26.16
C ASN A 93 13.48 2.52 25.80
N PHE A 94 13.85 2.36 24.52
CA PHE A 94 15.23 2.50 24.08
C PHE A 94 15.77 3.92 24.27
N GLN A 95 14.96 4.94 24.06
CA GLN A 95 15.35 6.33 24.34
C GLN A 95 15.64 6.54 25.82
N GLN A 96 14.80 5.99 26.70
CA GLN A 96 15.03 6.03 28.15
C GLN A 96 16.30 5.28 28.53
N ASP A 97 16.53 4.08 27.98
CA ASP A 97 17.72 3.29 28.24
C ASP A 97 19.00 4.01 27.79
N VAL A 98 19.01 4.59 26.59
CA VAL A 98 20.13 5.40 26.09
C VAL A 98 20.42 6.56 27.05
N HIS A 99 19.37 7.26 27.49
CA HIS A 99 19.53 8.37 28.42
C HIS A 99 20.08 7.92 29.79
N GLN A 100 19.57 6.82 30.34
CA GLN A 100 20.06 6.25 31.60
C GLN A 100 21.52 5.81 31.48
N MET A 101 21.91 5.19 30.35
CA MET A 101 23.28 4.80 30.09
C MET A 101 24.21 6.00 29.95
N GLN A 102 23.76 7.09 29.31
CA GLN A 102 24.52 8.35 29.23
C GLN A 102 24.78 8.95 30.63
N ILE A 103 23.79 8.92 31.52
CA ILE A 103 23.98 9.39 32.92
C ILE A 103 25.04 8.54 33.61
N LYS A 104 24.94 7.20 33.52
CA LYS A 104 25.92 6.28 34.13
C LYS A 104 27.32 6.49 33.57
N LEU A 105 27.44 6.68 32.25
CA LEU A 105 28.68 6.98 31.56
C LEU A 105 29.30 8.29 32.07
N ASN A 106 28.50 9.34 32.21
CA ASN A 106 28.96 10.63 32.73
C ASN A 106 29.46 10.52 34.18
N VAL A 107 28.75 9.79 35.05
CA VAL A 107 29.20 9.52 36.42
C VAL A 107 30.53 8.75 36.42
N LEU A 108 30.69 7.77 35.53
CA LEU A 108 31.93 7.00 35.41
C LEU A 108 33.10 7.88 34.95
N HIS A 109 32.87 8.76 33.98
CA HIS A 109 33.87 9.74 33.51
C HIS A 109 34.26 10.73 34.60
N GLN A 110 33.30 11.22 35.41
CA GLN A 110 33.58 12.10 36.54
C GLN A 110 34.42 11.41 37.61
N LYS A 111 34.14 10.15 37.91
CA LYS A 111 34.91 9.36 38.89
C LYS A 111 36.31 9.01 38.39
N ASN A 112 36.45 8.78 37.08
CA ASN A 112 37.69 8.30 36.47
C ASN A 112 38.11 9.22 35.30
N PRO A 113 38.54 10.46 35.58
CA PRO A 113 38.87 11.42 34.52
C PRO A 113 40.08 10.98 33.68
N ARG A 114 40.99 10.17 34.24
CA ARG A 114 42.21 9.71 33.54
C ARG A 114 41.92 8.80 32.35
N ILE A 115 40.84 8.02 32.39
CA ILE A 115 40.45 7.12 31.29
C ILE A 115 39.46 7.77 30.31
N HIS A 116 39.04 9.01 30.58
CA HIS A 116 38.13 9.76 29.72
C HIS A 116 38.93 10.65 28.75
N PHE A 117 39.17 10.12 27.55
CA PHE A 117 39.86 10.84 26.49
C PHE A 117 38.87 11.65 25.64
N THR A 118 39.16 12.94 25.48
CA THR A 118 38.42 13.83 24.57
C THR A 118 39.40 14.53 23.63
N TYR A 119 39.03 14.63 22.36
CA TYR A 119 39.83 15.30 21.35
C TYR A 119 38.92 16.01 20.35
N LYS A 120 39.49 16.99 19.66
CA LYS A 120 38.88 17.59 18.47
C LYS A 120 39.45 16.90 17.26
N ASP A 121 38.62 16.76 16.22
CA ASP A 121 39.07 16.21 14.94
C ASP A 121 40.32 16.96 14.47
N PRO A 122 41.46 16.27 14.28
CA PRO A 122 42.72 16.92 13.94
C PRO A 122 42.68 17.70 12.62
N PHE A 123 41.86 17.24 11.67
CA PHE A 123 41.63 17.89 10.38
C PHE A 123 40.24 17.52 9.81
N PRO A 124 39.70 18.30 8.85
CA PRO A 124 38.42 17.98 8.22
C PRO A 124 38.43 16.63 7.51
N GLY A 125 37.41 15.81 7.74
CA GLY A 125 37.32 14.46 7.16
C GLY A 125 38.18 13.40 7.87
N PHE A 126 38.72 13.72 9.05
CA PHE A 126 39.41 12.73 9.88
C PHE A 126 38.49 11.55 10.23
N ASN A 127 38.98 10.33 10.00
CA ASN A 127 38.28 9.12 10.39
C ASN A 127 38.44 8.89 11.90
N ARG A 128 37.35 9.04 12.66
CA ARG A 128 37.38 8.84 14.11
C ARG A 128 37.65 7.40 14.53
N ASP A 129 37.41 6.44 13.63
CA ASP A 129 37.63 5.02 13.91
C ASP A 129 39.12 4.66 14.02
N ASP A 130 40.01 5.52 13.49
CA ASP A 130 41.46 5.37 13.62
C ASP A 130 41.92 5.62 15.08
N VAL A 131 41.05 6.21 15.91
CA VAL A 131 41.28 6.43 17.34
C VAL A 131 40.49 5.40 18.14
N ARG A 132 41.16 4.34 18.62
CA ARG A 132 40.51 3.31 19.44
C ARG A 132 40.26 3.77 20.88
N GLY A 133 41.05 4.72 21.38
CA GLY A 133 40.88 5.33 22.71
C GLY A 133 41.83 4.78 23.77
N CYS A 134 41.49 4.99 25.05
CA CYS A 134 42.33 4.59 26.19
C CYS A 134 42.48 3.07 26.29
N ILE A 135 43.69 2.58 26.55
CA ILE A 135 43.96 1.13 26.61
C ILE A 135 43.13 0.43 27.69
N ALA A 136 42.86 1.07 28.84
CA ALA A 136 42.03 0.52 29.91
C ALA A 136 40.62 0.09 29.48
N ILE A 137 40.06 0.67 28.41
CA ILE A 137 38.70 0.35 27.93
C ILE A 137 38.69 -0.67 26.77
N LEU A 138 39.86 -1.07 26.27
CA LEU A 138 40.00 -1.92 25.07
C LEU A 138 40.05 -3.42 25.37
N PHE A 139 40.16 -3.81 26.63
CA PHE A 139 40.20 -5.22 27.01
C PHE A 139 39.36 -5.48 28.27
N ARG A 140 39.04 -6.76 28.50
CA ARG A 140 38.36 -7.22 29.71
C ARG A 140 39.27 -8.15 30.49
N ILE A 141 39.32 -7.95 31.81
CA ILE A 141 40.09 -8.82 32.70
C ILE A 141 39.34 -10.15 32.84
N LYS A 142 40.01 -11.27 32.54
CA LYS A 142 39.41 -12.62 32.59
C LYS A 142 39.04 -13.04 34.01
N ASP A 143 39.93 -12.79 34.96
CA ASP A 143 39.73 -13.13 36.37
C ASP A 143 40.00 -11.88 37.23
N PRO A 144 38.97 -11.33 37.89
CA PRO A 144 39.06 -10.06 38.61
C PRO A 144 40.05 -10.12 39.78
N LYS A 145 40.42 -11.31 40.29
CA LYS A 145 41.39 -11.42 41.39
C LYS A 145 42.79 -10.92 41.00
N TYR A 146 43.11 -10.86 39.71
CA TYR A 146 44.38 -10.35 39.20
C TYR A 146 44.33 -8.86 38.78
N ALA A 147 43.21 -8.16 38.96
CA ALA A 147 43.05 -6.79 38.47
C ALA A 147 44.14 -5.85 39.01
N LEU A 148 44.40 -5.90 40.32
CA LEU A 148 45.43 -5.07 40.97
C LEU A 148 46.84 -5.41 40.46
N ALA A 149 47.15 -6.69 40.27
CA ALA A 149 48.46 -7.11 39.78
C ALA A 149 48.70 -6.61 38.35
N LEU A 150 47.68 -6.67 37.48
CA LEU A 150 47.72 -6.14 36.13
C LEU A 150 47.85 -4.62 36.10
N GLU A 151 47.14 -3.91 36.99
CA GLU A 151 47.25 -2.46 37.13
C GLU A 151 48.68 -2.05 37.53
N ILE A 152 49.27 -2.71 38.52
CA ILE A 152 50.65 -2.44 38.97
C ILE A 152 51.65 -2.76 37.86
N ALA A 153 51.49 -3.90 37.17
CA ALA A 153 52.39 -4.32 36.10
C ALA A 153 52.34 -3.37 34.90
N ALA A 154 51.15 -2.86 34.54
CA ALA A 154 50.99 -1.93 33.44
C ALA A 154 51.30 -0.47 33.83
N GLY A 155 51.19 -0.13 35.11
CA GLY A 155 51.45 1.21 35.63
C GLY A 155 50.60 2.28 34.94
N SER A 156 51.24 3.39 34.55
CA SER A 156 50.55 4.51 33.87
C SER A 156 50.09 4.16 32.44
N PHE A 157 50.54 3.03 31.87
CA PHE A 157 50.26 2.68 30.49
C PHE A 157 48.76 2.53 30.20
N VAL A 158 48.05 1.82 31.08
CA VAL A 158 46.60 1.59 30.95
C VAL A 158 45.76 2.87 31.09
N SER A 159 46.26 3.87 31.82
CA SER A 159 45.50 5.09 32.12
C SER A 159 45.76 6.23 31.13
N PHE A 160 46.97 6.37 30.60
CA PHE A 160 47.38 7.58 29.85
C PHE A 160 47.66 7.35 28.38
N HIS A 161 47.79 6.09 27.94
CA HIS A 161 48.13 5.80 26.55
C HIS A 161 46.87 5.54 25.73
N LEU A 162 46.91 6.04 24.50
CA LEU A 162 45.85 5.93 23.50
C LEU A 162 46.33 5.03 22.39
N LEU A 163 45.44 4.18 21.90
CA LEU A 163 45.72 3.33 20.76
C LEU A 163 45.17 3.99 19.50
N PHE A 164 46.04 4.08 18.49
CA PHE A 164 45.72 4.56 17.16
C PHE A 164 46.03 3.45 16.16
N ASP A 165 45.18 3.27 15.16
CA ASP A 165 45.52 2.44 14.01
C ASP A 165 46.40 3.27 13.08
N SER A 166 47.57 2.74 12.70
CA SER A 166 48.45 3.40 11.73
C SER A 166 47.96 3.15 10.31
N LEU A 167 48.05 4.16 9.45
CA LEU A 167 48.10 3.98 8.00
C LEU A 167 49.28 3.11 7.58
#